data_AF-A0ABD2A4C8-F1
#
_entry.id   AF-A0ABD2A4C8-F1
#
_cell.length_a   1.000
_cell.length_b   1.000
_cell.length_c   1.000
_cell.angle_alpha   90.00
_cell.angle_beta   90.00
_cell.angle_gamma   90.00
#
_symmetry.space_group_name_H-M   'P 1'
#
loop_
_entity.id
_entity.type
_entity.pdbx_description
1 polymer ?
#
loop_
_entity_poly.entity_id
_entity_poly.type
_entity_poly.pdbx_seq_one_letter_code
_entity_poly.pdbx_strand_id
1 'polypeptide(L)'
;MSNENVSEKTNVLRTGHENVSVQPIEDTAATTSQDIPQEKIDFKVIYNKQKININFALDGTVAELKAHLQNIISVPQVMQKVMFKGLAKDDQTLRNLGVTKGAKVMIVGSKLDDVLAVSIPSKQDLADEASSTASKEPLSQQKIHRKVLDKGIPDDVMPGILDSKEPLPEFPISGMLNKSGGKVRLTFKLEQDQLWIGTKERTDKIPMNSIKGVHSEPIHDHPEYHIMGIQLGTTEASRYWIYWVPAQYISAIKDAILGKWCYF
;
A
#
# COMPACT_ATOMS: atom_id res chain seq x y z
N MET A 1 -10.87 -17.96 -39.19
CA MET A 1 -11.84 -17.95 -40.30
C MET A 1 -12.99 -18.87 -39.87
N SER A 2 -13.92 -18.40 -39.03
CA SER A 2 -15.00 -17.44 -39.34
C SER A 2 -16.14 -18.13 -40.08
N ASN A 3 -17.23 -18.46 -39.37
CA ASN A 3 -18.55 -17.81 -39.48
C ASN A 3 -19.63 -18.74 -38.89
N GLU A 4 -20.41 -18.33 -37.88
CA GLU A 4 -21.51 -17.34 -37.87
C GLU A 4 -22.82 -17.85 -38.52
N ASN A 5 -23.85 -17.98 -37.67
CA ASN A 5 -25.07 -17.16 -37.69
C ASN A 5 -26.42 -17.75 -38.23
N VAL A 6 -27.49 -17.25 -37.56
CA VAL A 6 -28.90 -17.03 -37.94
C VAL A 6 -29.96 -18.12 -37.78
N SER A 7 -30.70 -17.99 -36.66
CA SER A 7 -32.15 -17.69 -36.48
C SER A 7 -33.29 -18.22 -37.37
N GLU A 8 -34.38 -18.49 -36.61
CA GLU A 8 -35.82 -18.31 -36.87
C GLU A 8 -36.63 -19.37 -37.66
N LYS A 9 -37.67 -19.90 -36.98
CA LYS A 9 -39.05 -19.92 -37.48
C LYS A 9 -40.10 -20.16 -36.38
N THR A 10 -41.24 -19.53 -36.61
CA THR A 10 -42.45 -19.23 -35.83
C THR A 10 -43.55 -20.31 -35.91
N ASN A 11 -44.46 -20.36 -34.91
CA ASN A 11 -45.91 -20.66 -35.01
C ASN A 11 -46.57 -20.41 -33.61
N VAL A 12 -47.45 -19.41 -33.34
CA VAL A 12 -48.88 -19.20 -33.72
C VAL A 12 -49.79 -20.32 -33.15
N LEU A 13 -50.92 -20.17 -32.43
CA LEU A 13 -51.77 -19.07 -31.88
C LEU A 13 -52.97 -19.73 -31.13
N ARG A 14 -53.68 -18.95 -30.28
CA ARG A 14 -55.13 -19.01 -29.86
C ARG A 14 -55.43 -19.61 -28.47
N THR A 15 -56.32 -19.07 -27.62
CA THR A 15 -57.21 -17.88 -27.60
C THR A 15 -57.88 -17.74 -26.21
N GLY A 16 -58.27 -16.51 -25.83
CA GLY A 16 -59.25 -16.14 -24.79
C GLY A 16 -58.72 -15.05 -23.83
N HIS A 17 -58.90 -13.72 -24.00
CA HIS A 17 -60.12 -12.85 -23.97
C HIS A 17 -60.98 -13.13 -22.73
N GLU A 18 -61.29 -12.21 -21.79
CA GLU A 18 -61.59 -10.76 -21.82
C GLU A 18 -61.19 -10.10 -20.46
N ASN A 19 -60.52 -8.94 -20.45
CA ASN A 19 -61.01 -7.53 -20.31
C ASN A 19 -61.64 -7.15 -18.96
N VAL A 20 -61.49 -5.95 -18.37
CA VAL A 20 -60.60 -4.75 -18.40
C VAL A 20 -61.14 -3.85 -17.27
N SER A 21 -60.29 -3.06 -16.60
CA SER A 21 -60.45 -1.59 -16.37
C SER A 21 -59.77 -1.14 -15.05
N VAL A 22 -58.57 -0.54 -15.12
CA VAL A 22 -58.22 0.91 -15.05
C VAL A 22 -58.10 1.47 -13.61
N GLN A 23 -56.95 2.14 -13.40
CA GLN A 23 -56.32 2.81 -12.23
C GLN A 23 -57.13 4.06 -11.72
N PRO A 24 -56.71 4.90 -10.73
CA PRO A 24 -55.39 5.04 -10.06
C PRO A 24 -55.39 5.46 -8.54
N ILE A 25 -54.18 5.76 -8.02
CA ILE A 25 -53.78 6.75 -6.99
C ILE A 25 -53.04 6.20 -5.74
N GLU A 26 -52.02 6.97 -5.36
CA GLU A 26 -50.98 6.89 -4.33
C GLU A 26 -51.47 6.66 -2.88
N ASP A 27 -50.63 6.00 -2.05
CA ASP A 27 -49.98 6.55 -0.83
C ASP A 27 -49.63 5.48 0.23
N THR A 28 -48.35 5.48 0.64
CA THR A 28 -47.82 5.24 1.99
C THR A 28 -48.47 4.21 2.94
N ALA A 29 -47.76 3.09 3.24
CA ALA A 29 -47.66 2.53 4.60
C ALA A 29 -46.63 1.37 4.73
N ALA A 30 -45.57 1.67 5.48
CA ALA A 30 -44.70 0.83 6.30
C ALA A 30 -44.91 -0.71 6.30
N THR A 31 -43.91 -1.45 5.83
CA THR A 31 -43.70 -2.85 6.23
C THR A 31 -42.89 -2.89 7.52
N THR A 32 -43.60 -3.10 8.62
CA THR A 32 -43.13 -3.35 9.97
C THR A 32 -42.17 -4.54 10.01
N SER A 33 -40.86 -4.28 10.15
CA SER A 33 -39.91 -5.31 10.57
C SER A 33 -39.97 -5.41 12.09
N GLN A 34 -40.19 -6.63 12.58
CA GLN A 34 -40.38 -6.95 13.99
C GLN A 34 -39.13 -6.56 14.80
N ASP A 35 -39.28 -5.55 15.67
CA ASP A 35 -38.29 -5.16 16.68
C ASP A 35 -38.20 -6.26 17.75
N ILE A 36 -37.27 -7.19 17.57
CA ILE A 36 -36.71 -7.95 18.69
C ILE A 36 -35.94 -6.93 19.52
N PRO A 37 -36.10 -6.83 20.85
CA PRO A 37 -35.33 -5.91 21.68
C PRO A 37 -33.86 -6.31 21.64
N GLN A 38 -33.12 -5.85 20.64
CA GLN A 38 -31.68 -6.04 20.58
C GLN A 38 -31.07 -5.21 21.69
N GLU A 39 -30.52 -5.89 22.69
CA GLU A 39 -29.80 -5.27 23.80
C GLU A 39 -28.58 -4.54 23.22
N LYS A 40 -28.70 -3.23 23.00
CA LYS A 40 -27.61 -2.40 22.48
C LYS A 40 -26.70 -1.98 23.63
N ILE A 41 -25.40 -2.09 23.40
CA ILE A 41 -24.39 -1.75 24.38
C ILE A 41 -23.53 -0.59 23.87
N ASP A 42 -23.21 0.32 24.79
CA ASP A 42 -22.26 1.41 24.55
C ASP A 42 -20.85 0.96 24.92
N PHE A 43 -19.92 1.01 23.98
CA PHE A 43 -18.51 0.72 24.21
C PHE A 43 -17.60 1.66 23.41
N LYS A 44 -16.30 1.62 23.72
CA LYS A 44 -15.28 2.48 23.12
C LYS A 44 -14.46 1.69 22.12
N VAL A 45 -14.47 2.14 20.87
CA VAL A 45 -13.59 1.66 19.82
C VAL A 45 -12.34 2.53 19.76
N ILE A 46 -11.16 1.92 19.80
CA ILE A 46 -9.87 2.60 19.68
C ILE A 46 -9.30 2.31 18.29
N TYR A 47 -9.21 3.35 17.46
CA TYR A 47 -8.65 3.28 16.12
C TYR A 47 -7.63 4.41 15.94
N ASN A 48 -6.39 4.10 15.53
CA ASN A 48 -5.31 5.07 15.36
C ASN A 48 -5.20 6.11 16.49
N LYS A 49 -5.19 5.64 17.75
CA LYS A 49 -5.19 6.45 19.00
C LYS A 49 -6.46 7.30 19.26
N GLN A 50 -7.41 7.34 18.33
CA GLN A 50 -8.72 7.97 18.52
C GLN A 50 -9.66 7.02 19.25
N LYS A 51 -10.49 7.58 20.15
CA LYS A 51 -11.50 6.83 20.91
C LYS A 51 -12.87 7.24 20.40
N ILE A 52 -13.61 6.29 19.85
CA ILE A 52 -14.93 6.48 19.25
C ILE A 52 -15.93 5.73 20.12
N ASN A 53 -16.98 6.41 20.59
CA ASN A 53 -18.06 5.73 21.30
C ASN A 53 -19.01 5.12 20.27
N ILE A 54 -19.29 3.83 20.40
CA ILE A 54 -20.15 3.06 19.51
C ILE A 54 -21.29 2.46 20.33
N ASN A 55 -22.51 2.60 19.81
CA ASN A 55 -23.68 1.89 20.28
C ASN A 55 -24.00 0.78 19.26
N PHE A 56 -23.96 -0.49 19.70
CA PHE A 56 -24.15 -1.63 18.80
C PHE A 56 -24.84 -2.79 19.52
N ALA A 57 -25.52 -3.66 18.78
CA ALA A 57 -26.25 -4.81 19.34
C ALA A 57 -25.26 -5.82 19.97
N LEU A 58 -25.50 -6.23 21.21
CA LEU A 58 -24.63 -7.15 21.94
C LEU A 58 -24.61 -8.56 21.33
N ASP A 59 -25.73 -8.97 20.74
CA ASP A 59 -25.87 -10.23 20.01
C ASP A 59 -25.39 -10.13 18.55
N GLY A 60 -24.99 -8.93 18.10
CA GLY A 60 -24.39 -8.73 16.79
C GLY A 60 -23.01 -9.38 16.70
N THR A 61 -22.69 -9.86 15.51
CA THR A 61 -21.42 -10.51 15.21
C THR A 61 -20.30 -9.49 15.00
N VAL A 62 -19.05 -9.94 15.11
CA VAL A 62 -17.88 -9.13 14.76
C VAL A 62 -17.90 -8.72 13.28
N ALA A 63 -18.41 -9.57 12.39
CA ALA A 63 -18.59 -9.21 10.98
C ALA A 63 -19.51 -7.99 10.79
N GLU A 64 -20.66 -7.99 11.45
CA GLU A 64 -21.60 -6.87 11.42
C GLU A 64 -21.02 -5.62 12.10
N LEU A 65 -20.26 -5.79 13.19
CA LEU A 65 -19.54 -4.69 13.82
C LEU A 65 -18.51 -4.08 12.86
N LYS A 66 -17.74 -4.90 12.13
CA LYS A 66 -16.80 -4.43 11.11
C LYS A 66 -17.51 -3.68 10.00
N ALA A 67 -18.67 -4.16 9.57
CA ALA A 67 -19.51 -3.48 8.58
C ALA A 67 -19.97 -2.11 9.06
N HIS A 68 -20.46 -2.04 10.29
CA HIS A 68 -20.87 -0.78 10.92
C HIS A 68 -19.68 0.18 11.07
N LEU A 69 -18.52 -0.33 11.49
CA LEU A 69 -17.30 0.45 11.64
C LEU A 69 -16.73 0.90 10.31
N GLN A 70 -16.89 0.16 9.22
CA GLN A 70 -16.37 0.55 7.90
C GLN A 70 -16.82 1.96 7.51
N ASN A 71 -18.08 2.32 7.76
CA ASN A 71 -18.60 3.65 7.46
C ASN A 71 -18.03 4.75 8.39
N ILE A 72 -17.65 4.38 9.61
CA ILE A 72 -17.19 5.32 10.66
C ILE A 72 -15.68 5.56 10.57
N ILE A 73 -14.90 4.49 10.42
CA ILE A 73 -13.43 4.57 10.35
C ILE A 73 -12.89 4.60 8.92
N SER A 74 -13.74 4.39 7.90
CA SER A 74 -13.37 4.32 6.48
C SER A 74 -12.35 3.22 6.18
N VAL A 75 -12.37 2.13 6.94
CA VAL A 75 -11.50 0.95 6.73
C VAL A 75 -12.36 -0.20 6.22
N PRO A 76 -12.04 -0.84 5.09
CA PRO A 76 -12.77 -2.02 4.61
C PRO A 76 -12.77 -3.17 5.61
N GLN A 77 -13.88 -3.90 5.76
CA GLN A 77 -14.04 -4.99 6.75
C GLN A 77 -12.93 -6.03 6.70
N VAL A 78 -12.50 -6.40 5.49
CA VAL A 78 -11.41 -7.35 5.22
C VAL A 78 -10.08 -6.90 5.83
N MET A 79 -9.86 -5.58 5.92
CA MET A 79 -8.64 -4.97 6.45
C MET A 79 -8.76 -4.60 7.94
N GLN A 80 -9.93 -4.82 8.57
CA GLN A 80 -10.14 -4.58 9.99
C GLN A 80 -9.81 -5.82 10.82
N LYS A 81 -8.82 -5.70 11.71
CA LYS A 81 -8.57 -6.64 12.80
C LYS A 81 -9.16 -6.10 14.08
N VAL A 82 -10.17 -6.80 14.60
CA VAL A 82 -10.81 -6.47 15.88
C VAL A 82 -10.07 -7.18 17.01
N MET A 83 -9.62 -6.40 17.98
CA MET A 83 -8.84 -6.86 19.12
C MET A 83 -9.63 -6.56 20.40
N PHE A 84 -10.07 -7.62 21.09
CA PHE A 84 -10.68 -7.53 22.41
C PHE A 84 -10.32 -8.77 23.23
N LYS A 85 -9.49 -8.61 24.27
CA LYS A 85 -8.90 -9.71 25.04
C LYS A 85 -8.25 -10.81 24.17
N GLY A 86 -7.80 -10.46 22.96
CA GLY A 86 -7.35 -11.38 21.93
C GLY A 86 -7.81 -10.92 20.54
N LEU A 87 -7.49 -11.70 19.51
CA LEU A 87 -8.00 -11.49 18.16
C LEU A 87 -9.43 -12.03 18.07
N ALA A 88 -10.39 -11.16 17.79
CA ALA A 88 -11.78 -11.57 17.63
C ALA A 88 -12.01 -12.18 16.24
N LYS A 89 -12.79 -13.26 16.19
CA LYS A 89 -13.19 -13.90 14.93
C LYS A 89 -14.56 -13.39 14.49
N ASP A 90 -14.80 -13.44 13.19
CA ASP A 90 -15.95 -12.80 12.55
C ASP A 90 -17.29 -13.47 12.90
N ASP A 91 -17.24 -14.75 13.26
CA ASP A 91 -18.36 -15.59 13.71
C ASP A 91 -18.74 -15.39 15.19
N GLN A 92 -17.92 -14.66 15.97
CA GLN A 92 -18.20 -14.43 17.38
C GLN A 92 -19.11 -13.21 17.59
N THR A 93 -20.01 -13.32 18.56
CA THR A 93 -20.83 -12.18 19.03
C THR A 93 -20.08 -11.36 20.07
N LEU A 94 -20.48 -10.10 20.26
CA LEU A 94 -19.92 -9.25 21.31
C LEU A 94 -20.18 -9.81 22.71
N ARG A 95 -21.30 -10.52 22.90
CA ARG A 95 -21.62 -11.29 24.11
C ARG A 95 -20.56 -12.36 24.38
N ASN A 96 -20.20 -13.17 23.36
CA ASN A 96 -19.19 -14.22 23.50
C ASN A 96 -17.77 -13.67 23.76
N LEU A 97 -17.48 -12.49 23.19
CA LEU A 97 -16.24 -11.78 23.46
C LEU A 97 -16.19 -11.19 24.89
N GLY A 98 -17.32 -11.07 25.57
CA GLY A 98 -17.43 -10.48 26.89
C GLY A 98 -17.28 -8.96 26.87
N VAL A 99 -17.78 -8.31 25.82
CA VAL A 99 -17.82 -6.85 25.71
C VAL A 99 -18.88 -6.31 26.66
N THR A 100 -18.46 -5.47 27.60
CA THR A 100 -19.35 -4.84 28.60
C THR A 100 -19.50 -3.35 28.33
N LYS A 101 -20.40 -2.68 29.06
CA LYS A 101 -20.65 -1.26 28.89
C LYS A 101 -19.37 -0.49 29.24
N GLY A 102 -18.90 0.35 28.33
CA GLY A 102 -17.64 1.09 28.45
C GLY A 102 -16.36 0.28 28.15
N ALA A 103 -16.48 -0.97 27.69
CA ALA A 103 -15.34 -1.77 27.26
C ALA A 103 -14.54 -1.08 26.15
N LYS A 104 -13.24 -1.36 26.10
CA LYS A 104 -12.34 -0.81 25.07
C LYS A 104 -12.01 -1.89 24.06
N VAL A 105 -12.57 -1.77 22.87
CA VAL A 105 -12.28 -2.63 21.71
C VAL A 105 -11.27 -1.90 20.84
N MET A 106 -10.17 -2.55 20.49
CA MET A 106 -9.14 -1.95 19.63
C MET A 106 -9.33 -2.46 18.20
N ILE A 107 -9.28 -1.55 17.23
CA ILE A 107 -9.39 -1.89 15.81
C ILE A 107 -8.06 -1.53 15.17
N VAL A 108 -7.46 -2.52 14.50
CA VAL A 108 -6.23 -2.36 13.73
C VAL A 108 -6.58 -2.57 12.27
N GLY A 109 -6.43 -1.55 11.44
CA GLY A 109 -6.67 -1.66 10.02
C GLY A 109 -6.21 -0.40 9.28
N SER A 110 -5.69 -0.57 8.08
CA SER A 110 -5.23 0.55 7.26
C SER A 110 -6.36 1.00 6.34
N LYS A 111 -6.55 2.32 6.22
CA LYS A 111 -7.39 2.86 5.15
C LYS A 111 -6.69 2.62 3.82
N LEU A 112 -7.45 2.52 2.72
CA LEU A 112 -6.86 2.42 1.39
C LEU A 112 -5.92 3.62 1.11
N ASP A 113 -6.33 4.81 1.57
CA ASP A 113 -5.53 6.04 1.49
C ASP A 113 -4.24 5.97 2.33
N ASP A 114 -4.24 5.28 3.47
CA ASP A 114 -3.06 5.15 4.34
C ASP A 114 -2.06 4.13 3.77
N VAL A 115 -2.55 3.09 3.08
CA VAL A 115 -1.68 2.15 2.34
C VAL A 115 -0.99 2.86 1.17
N LEU A 116 -1.68 3.80 0.53
CA LEU A 116 -1.09 4.66 -0.49
C LEU A 116 -0.20 5.74 0.13
N ALA A 117 -0.57 6.30 1.28
CA ALA A 117 0.15 7.38 1.97
C ALA A 117 1.41 6.95 2.73
N VAL A 118 1.59 5.67 3.03
CA VAL A 118 2.90 5.14 3.46
C VAL A 118 3.95 5.28 2.34
N SER A 119 3.50 5.51 1.10
CA SER A 119 4.33 5.88 -0.06
C SER A 119 4.32 7.39 -0.34
N ILE A 120 3.51 8.18 0.38
CA ILE A 120 3.45 9.62 0.21
C ILE A 120 4.45 10.26 1.19
N PRO A 121 5.49 10.91 0.67
CA PRO A 121 6.44 11.69 1.47
C PRO A 121 5.69 12.78 2.27
N SER A 122 6.13 13.01 3.50
CA SER A 122 5.56 14.03 4.41
C SER A 122 5.49 15.40 3.73
N LYS A 123 4.59 16.31 4.13
CA LYS A 123 4.63 17.72 3.68
C LYS A 123 6.02 18.38 3.87
N GLN A 124 6.78 17.92 4.85
CA GLN A 124 8.16 18.33 5.08
C GLN A 124 9.14 17.72 4.06
N ASP A 125 9.00 16.42 3.73
CA ASP A 125 9.77 15.78 2.65
C ASP A 125 9.46 16.44 1.28
N LEU A 126 8.22 16.88 1.03
CA LEU A 126 7.81 17.59 -0.19
C LEU A 126 8.38 19.01 -0.30
N ALA A 127 8.45 19.74 0.82
CA ALA A 127 9.05 21.07 0.85
C ALA A 127 10.58 21.02 0.73
N ASP A 128 11.20 20.01 1.35
CA ASP A 128 12.65 19.81 1.29
C ASP A 128 13.08 19.30 -0.12
N GLU A 129 12.31 18.44 -0.80
CA GLU A 129 12.59 18.06 -2.19
C GLU A 129 12.26 19.18 -3.21
N ALA A 130 11.22 20.00 -2.99
CA ALA A 130 10.97 21.15 -3.86
C ALA A 130 12.10 22.19 -3.82
N SER A 131 12.91 22.20 -2.75
CA SER A 131 14.14 23.02 -2.68
C SER A 131 15.34 22.39 -3.39
N SER A 132 15.29 21.09 -3.69
CA SER A 132 16.35 20.34 -4.39
C SER A 132 16.25 20.39 -5.91
N THR A 133 15.11 20.81 -6.46
CA THR A 133 14.86 20.85 -7.91
C THR A 133 15.32 22.14 -8.59
N ALA A 134 15.77 23.15 -7.82
CA ALA A 134 16.15 24.45 -8.35
C ALA A 134 17.66 24.73 -8.38
N SER A 135 18.51 23.90 -7.76
CA SER A 135 19.95 24.08 -7.77
C SER A 135 20.63 23.07 -8.69
N LYS A 136 21.51 23.54 -9.59
CA LYS A 136 22.44 22.73 -10.39
C LYS A 136 23.49 22.00 -9.53
N GLU A 137 23.20 21.79 -8.26
CA GLU A 137 24.13 21.25 -7.28
C GLU A 137 23.95 19.73 -7.19
N PRO A 138 25.06 18.97 -7.19
CA PRO A 138 25.04 17.51 -7.18
C PRO A 138 24.37 16.99 -5.91
N LEU A 139 23.69 15.84 -6.00
CA LEU A 139 22.89 15.26 -4.91
C LEU A 139 23.67 15.11 -3.60
N SER A 140 24.96 14.79 -3.67
CA SER A 140 25.81 14.66 -2.47
C SER A 140 26.02 15.98 -1.71
N GLN A 141 25.85 17.13 -2.35
CA GLN A 141 26.00 18.45 -1.72
C GLN A 141 24.70 18.96 -1.09
N GLN A 142 23.55 18.39 -1.48
CA GLN A 142 22.26 18.80 -0.93
C GLN A 142 22.15 18.39 0.54
N LYS A 143 21.62 19.29 1.38
CA LYS A 143 21.59 19.15 2.85
C LYS A 143 20.95 17.83 3.31
N ILE A 144 19.91 17.37 2.62
CA ILE A 144 19.18 16.14 2.96
C ILE A 144 20.04 14.88 2.78
N HIS A 145 20.81 14.81 1.70
CA HIS A 145 21.67 13.67 1.38
C HIS A 145 22.96 13.72 2.19
N ARG A 146 23.55 14.91 2.33
CA ARG A 146 24.76 15.13 3.11
C ARG A 146 24.62 14.70 4.56
N LYS A 147 23.47 14.94 5.21
CA LYS A 147 23.20 14.46 6.57
C LYS A 147 23.30 12.94 6.73
N VAL A 148 22.99 12.18 5.67
CA VAL A 148 23.12 10.72 5.68
C VAL A 148 24.56 10.31 5.36
N LEU A 149 25.23 11.02 4.46
CA LEU A 149 26.65 10.81 4.14
C LEU A 149 27.58 11.15 5.31
N ASP A 150 27.25 12.16 6.11
CA ASP A 150 27.98 12.55 7.32
C ASP A 150 28.02 11.44 8.39
N LYS A 151 27.13 10.44 8.29
CA LYS A 151 27.20 9.23 9.14
C LYS A 151 28.37 8.31 8.78
N GLY A 152 29.03 8.55 7.65
CA GLY A 152 30.13 7.75 7.14
C GLY A 152 29.70 6.54 6.33
N ILE A 153 30.70 5.87 5.76
CA ILE A 153 30.56 4.61 5.04
C ILE A 153 30.19 3.51 6.05
N PRO A 154 29.14 2.70 5.81
CA PRO A 154 28.83 1.55 6.66
C PRO A 154 29.89 0.46 6.56
N ASP A 155 30.28 -0.13 7.69
CA ASP A 155 31.30 -1.20 7.72
C ASP A 155 30.91 -2.48 6.95
N ASP A 156 29.60 -2.72 6.76
CA ASP A 156 29.06 -3.88 6.02
C ASP A 156 28.86 -3.57 4.52
N VAL A 157 29.23 -2.38 4.05
CA VAL A 157 29.03 -2.02 2.64
C VAL A 157 29.90 -2.92 1.76
N MET A 158 29.33 -3.36 0.65
CA MET A 158 30.14 -4.00 -0.37
C MET A 158 31.19 -3.01 -0.92
N PRO A 159 32.42 -3.46 -1.21
CA PRO A 159 33.45 -2.59 -1.75
C PRO A 159 33.01 -2.07 -3.13
N GLY A 160 33.14 -0.75 -3.33
CA GLY A 160 32.94 -0.10 -4.62
C GLY A 160 34.16 -0.28 -5.52
N ILE A 161 33.94 -0.62 -6.79
CA ILE A 161 35.00 -0.67 -7.81
C ILE A 161 34.69 0.38 -8.87
N LEU A 162 35.55 1.39 -8.96
CA LEU A 162 35.45 2.43 -9.98
C LEU A 162 35.72 1.85 -11.38
N ASP A 163 35.02 2.36 -12.40
CA ASP A 163 35.16 1.99 -13.82
C ASP A 163 34.93 0.51 -14.17
N SER A 164 34.44 -0.29 -13.22
CA SER A 164 33.96 -1.64 -13.48
C SER A 164 32.46 -1.65 -13.73
N LYS A 165 31.98 -2.51 -14.62
CA LYS A 165 30.55 -2.80 -14.80
C LYS A 165 30.34 -4.27 -14.56
N GLU A 166 29.94 -4.60 -13.34
CA GLU A 166 29.67 -5.98 -12.98
C GLU A 166 28.18 -6.31 -13.18
N PRO A 167 27.86 -7.55 -13.58
CA PRO A 167 26.48 -8.01 -13.56
C PRO A 167 25.94 -7.99 -12.13
N LEU A 168 24.61 -7.94 -12.01
CA LEU A 168 23.98 -8.07 -10.71
C LEU A 168 24.39 -9.40 -10.05
N PRO A 169 24.86 -9.37 -8.80
CA PRO A 169 25.18 -10.60 -8.08
C PRO A 169 23.92 -11.42 -7.80
N GLU A 170 24.06 -12.74 -7.74
CA GLU A 170 22.97 -13.64 -7.31
C GLU A 170 22.63 -13.47 -5.82
N PHE A 171 23.59 -12.96 -5.04
CA PHE A 171 23.44 -12.66 -3.64
C PHE A 171 22.95 -11.21 -3.41
N PRO A 172 22.30 -10.93 -2.27
CA PRO A 172 21.84 -9.59 -1.96
C PRO A 172 22.99 -8.58 -1.86
N ILE A 173 22.84 -7.42 -2.48
CA ILE A 173 23.74 -6.27 -2.25
C ILE A 173 23.38 -5.71 -0.88
N SER A 174 24.30 -5.77 0.08
CA SER A 174 24.07 -5.37 1.48
C SER A 174 24.94 -4.20 1.91
N GLY A 175 24.59 -3.63 3.08
CA GLY A 175 25.39 -2.59 3.72
C GLY A 175 25.15 -1.17 3.20
N MET A 176 24.11 -0.97 2.37
CA MET A 176 23.67 0.36 1.95
C MET A 176 22.84 1.04 3.06
N LEU A 177 22.62 2.35 2.95
CA LEU A 177 21.76 3.10 3.87
C LEU A 177 20.51 3.64 3.17
N ASN A 178 19.42 3.82 3.93
CA ASN A 178 18.25 4.61 3.50
C ASN A 178 18.31 6.07 4.00
N LYS A 179 17.29 6.88 3.66
CA LYS A 179 17.16 8.28 4.12
C LYS A 179 17.21 8.48 5.64
N SER A 180 16.81 7.47 6.42
CA SER A 180 16.87 7.49 7.89
C SER A 180 18.24 7.05 8.43
N GLY A 181 19.14 6.54 7.56
CA GLY A 181 20.41 5.91 7.91
C GLY A 181 20.26 4.51 8.49
N GLY A 182 19.14 3.83 8.23
CA GLY A 182 18.99 2.40 8.50
C GLY A 182 19.66 1.56 7.41
N LYS A 183 20.19 0.40 7.80
CA LYS A 183 20.82 -0.55 6.85
C LYS A 183 19.78 -1.12 5.89
N VAL A 184 20.12 -1.14 4.61
CA VAL A 184 19.31 -1.67 3.51
C VAL A 184 20.08 -2.75 2.77
N ARG A 185 19.36 -3.78 2.35
CA ARG A 185 19.81 -4.78 1.39
C ARG A 185 18.90 -4.77 0.16
N LEU A 186 19.48 -4.90 -1.02
CA LEU A 186 18.77 -5.09 -2.27
C LEU A 186 18.90 -6.54 -2.71
N THR A 187 17.78 -7.18 -3.04
CA THR A 187 17.77 -8.52 -3.61
C THR A 187 16.99 -8.50 -4.91
N PHE A 188 17.63 -8.93 -5.99
CA PHE A 188 17.05 -8.96 -7.32
C PHE A 188 16.51 -10.38 -7.57
N LYS A 189 15.19 -10.51 -7.70
CA LYS A 189 14.52 -11.75 -8.09
C LYS A 189 14.13 -11.64 -9.56
N LEU A 190 15.11 -11.78 -10.45
CA LEU A 190 14.95 -11.61 -11.90
C LEU A 190 13.89 -12.56 -12.47
N GLU A 191 13.81 -13.81 -11.98
CA GLU A 191 12.79 -14.79 -12.40
C GLU A 191 11.36 -14.34 -12.07
N GLN A 192 11.20 -13.56 -10.99
CA GLN A 192 9.90 -13.08 -10.52
C GLN A 192 9.63 -11.63 -10.91
N ASP A 193 10.56 -11.01 -11.63
CA ASP A 193 10.52 -9.59 -12.00
C ASP A 193 10.30 -8.67 -10.78
N GLN A 194 11.01 -8.96 -9.69
CA GLN A 194 10.86 -8.25 -8.41
C GLN A 194 12.19 -7.75 -7.86
N LEU A 195 12.16 -6.53 -7.35
CA LEU A 195 13.19 -5.95 -6.49
C LEU A 195 12.73 -6.02 -5.04
N TRP A 196 13.52 -6.65 -4.18
CA TRP A 196 13.24 -6.66 -2.74
C TRP A 196 14.17 -5.69 -2.03
N ILE A 197 13.57 -4.74 -1.30
CA ILE A 197 14.28 -3.79 -0.43
C ILE A 197 14.11 -4.26 1.01
N GLY A 198 15.14 -4.89 1.55
CA GLY A 198 15.15 -5.34 2.94
C GLY A 198 15.70 -4.29 3.88
N THR A 199 14.92 -3.88 4.87
CA THR A 199 15.38 -3.15 6.05
C THR A 199 15.41 -4.09 7.26
N LYS A 200 15.86 -3.60 8.42
CA LYS A 200 15.85 -4.37 9.67
C LYS A 200 14.42 -4.74 10.11
N GLU A 201 13.45 -3.89 9.77
CA GLU A 201 12.07 -3.98 10.23
C GLU A 201 11.21 -4.81 9.27
N ARG A 202 11.43 -4.70 7.96
CA ARG A 202 10.60 -5.36 6.94
C ARG A 202 11.35 -5.56 5.63
N THR A 203 10.77 -6.32 4.72
CA THR A 203 11.25 -6.45 3.34
C THR A 203 10.13 -6.07 2.39
N ASP A 204 10.33 -4.98 1.66
CA ASP A 204 9.38 -4.47 0.67
C ASP A 204 9.64 -5.16 -0.67
N LYS A 205 8.64 -5.84 -1.21
CA LYS A 205 8.71 -6.54 -2.50
C LYS A 205 8.10 -5.65 -3.58
N ILE A 206 8.94 -5.14 -4.45
CA ILE A 206 8.56 -4.14 -5.46
C ILE A 206 8.61 -4.81 -6.82
N PRO A 207 7.49 -4.90 -7.56
CA PRO A 207 7.50 -5.35 -8.94
C PRO A 207 8.35 -4.39 -9.79
N MET A 208 9.26 -4.89 -10.62
CA MET A 208 10.13 -4.04 -11.45
C MET A 208 9.33 -3.14 -12.39
N ASN A 209 8.23 -3.66 -12.95
CA ASN A 209 7.27 -2.89 -13.78
C ASN A 209 6.62 -1.68 -13.07
N SER A 210 6.62 -1.66 -11.73
CA SER A 210 6.09 -0.52 -10.97
C SER A 210 7.08 0.65 -10.89
N ILE A 211 8.37 0.39 -11.09
CA ILE A 211 9.43 1.37 -11.00
C ILE A 211 9.44 2.21 -12.28
N LYS A 212 9.27 3.52 -12.15
CA LYS A 212 9.18 4.43 -13.31
C LYS A 212 10.53 4.93 -13.80
N GLY A 213 11.56 4.84 -12.96
CA GLY A 213 12.86 5.42 -13.21
C GLY A 213 13.86 5.10 -12.10
N VAL A 214 15.15 5.16 -12.45
CA VAL A 214 16.25 5.03 -11.49
C VAL A 214 17.21 6.18 -11.74
N HIS A 215 17.33 7.07 -10.75
CA HIS A 215 18.29 8.17 -10.77
C HIS A 215 19.53 7.77 -9.96
N SER A 216 20.72 8.15 -10.42
CA SER A 216 21.95 7.82 -9.69
C SER A 216 23.04 8.87 -9.92
N GLU A 217 23.72 9.28 -8.87
CA GLU A 217 24.85 10.21 -8.93
C GLU A 217 26.02 9.72 -8.06
N PRO A 218 27.27 9.92 -8.49
CA PRO A 218 28.44 9.58 -7.69
C PRO A 218 28.52 10.49 -6.46
N ILE A 219 29.03 9.94 -5.35
CA ILE A 219 29.28 10.70 -4.13
C ILE A 219 30.60 11.47 -4.31
N HIS A 220 30.59 12.78 -4.06
CA HIS A 220 31.75 13.64 -4.32
C HIS A 220 33.05 13.17 -3.66
N ASP A 221 32.98 12.79 -2.39
CA ASP A 221 34.16 12.36 -1.62
C ASP A 221 34.51 10.88 -1.84
N HIS A 222 33.58 10.13 -2.45
CA HIS A 222 33.65 8.67 -2.62
C HIS A 222 33.08 8.25 -3.98
N PRO A 223 33.82 8.49 -5.08
CA PRO A 223 33.34 8.21 -6.43
C PRO A 223 33.07 6.71 -6.69
N GLU A 224 33.66 5.82 -5.88
CA GLU A 224 33.39 4.38 -5.89
C GLU A 224 31.97 4.03 -5.41
N TYR A 225 31.26 4.99 -4.84
CA TYR A 225 29.88 4.87 -4.35
C TYR A 225 28.96 5.91 -4.97
N HIS A 226 27.69 5.51 -5.14
CA HIS A 226 26.64 6.36 -5.69
C HIS A 226 25.49 6.52 -4.70
N ILE A 227 24.82 7.66 -4.81
CA ILE A 227 23.46 7.87 -4.31
C ILE A 227 22.53 7.41 -5.42
N MET A 228 21.57 6.55 -5.08
CA MET A 228 20.60 6.01 -6.03
C MET A 228 19.17 6.28 -5.53
N GLY A 229 18.34 6.86 -6.39
CA GLY A 229 16.91 7.09 -6.15
C GLY A 229 16.07 6.18 -7.05
N ILE A 230 15.22 5.34 -6.46
CA ILE A 230 14.29 4.47 -7.18
C ILE A 230 12.92 5.15 -7.21
N GLN A 231 12.41 5.47 -8.40
CA GLN A 231 11.13 6.17 -8.58
C GLN A 231 9.96 5.18 -8.47
N LEU A 232 9.32 5.10 -7.29
CA LEU A 232 8.22 4.16 -7.03
C LEU A 232 6.83 4.70 -7.36
N GLY A 233 6.69 6.03 -7.43
CA GLY A 233 5.42 6.71 -7.71
C GLY A 233 5.50 7.68 -8.89
N THR A 234 4.43 8.45 -9.11
CA THR A 234 4.34 9.43 -10.20
C THR A 234 5.05 10.75 -9.89
N THR A 235 5.26 11.06 -8.61
CA THR A 235 5.91 12.29 -8.14
C THR A 235 7.34 12.02 -7.71
N GLU A 236 8.25 12.97 -7.91
CA GLU A 236 9.67 12.83 -7.52
C GLU A 236 9.85 12.47 -6.04
N ALA A 237 8.96 12.98 -5.19
CA ALA A 237 9.01 12.73 -3.77
C ALA A 237 8.69 11.26 -3.39
N SER A 238 8.16 10.48 -4.34
CA SER A 238 8.03 9.02 -4.22
C SER A 238 9.34 8.27 -4.52
N ARG A 239 10.47 8.96 -4.58
CA ARG A 239 11.81 8.36 -4.72
C ARG A 239 12.22 7.68 -3.43
N TYR A 240 12.56 6.40 -3.55
CA TYR A 240 13.25 5.68 -2.50
C TYR A 240 14.76 5.90 -2.64
N TRP A 241 15.32 6.72 -1.75
CA TRP A 241 16.75 7.05 -1.73
C TRP A 241 17.58 6.00 -0.99
N ILE A 242 18.63 5.54 -1.66
CA ILE A 242 19.62 4.57 -1.19
C ILE A 242 20.99 5.21 -1.34
N TYR A 243 21.81 5.08 -0.29
CA TYR A 243 23.14 5.67 -0.21
C TYR A 243 24.19 4.56 -0.14
N TRP A 244 25.41 4.90 -0.56
CA TRP A 244 26.55 3.98 -0.58
C TRP A 244 26.34 2.78 -1.50
N VAL A 245 25.69 2.99 -2.65
CA VAL A 245 25.50 1.93 -3.65
C VAL A 245 26.81 1.75 -4.42
N PRO A 246 27.40 0.55 -4.49
CA PRO A 246 28.64 0.33 -5.22
C PRO A 246 28.50 0.69 -6.71
N ALA A 247 29.41 1.51 -7.23
CA ALA A 247 29.35 2.05 -8.59
C ALA A 247 29.24 0.95 -9.66
N GLN A 248 29.92 -0.18 -9.45
CA GLN A 248 29.99 -1.27 -10.41
C GLN A 248 28.64 -1.92 -10.75
N TYR A 249 27.69 -1.87 -9.81
CA TYR A 249 26.36 -2.45 -10.01
C TYR A 249 25.36 -1.47 -10.58
N ILE A 250 25.63 -0.15 -10.59
CA ILE A 250 24.65 0.87 -11.00
C ILE A 250 24.13 0.63 -12.42
N SER A 251 25.02 0.30 -13.37
CA SER A 251 24.61 -0.02 -14.74
C SER A 251 23.69 -1.24 -14.78
N ALA A 252 24.06 -2.31 -14.09
CA ALA A 252 23.29 -3.55 -14.09
C ALA A 252 21.95 -3.40 -13.35
N ILE A 253 21.89 -2.59 -12.28
CA ILE A 253 20.65 -2.24 -11.58
C ILE A 253 19.70 -1.50 -12.52
N LYS A 254 20.19 -0.50 -13.25
CA LYS A 254 19.38 0.25 -14.23
C LYS A 254 18.87 -0.66 -15.35
N ASP A 255 19.75 -1.49 -15.91
CA ASP A 255 19.40 -2.42 -16.99
C ASP A 255 18.39 -3.47 -16.53
N ALA A 256 18.47 -3.95 -15.29
CA ALA A 256 17.54 -4.92 -14.75
C ALA A 256 16.15 -4.31 -14.46
N ILE A 257 16.11 -3.07 -13.98
CA ILE A 257 14.85 -2.42 -13.59
C ILE A 257 14.12 -1.79 -14.78
N LEU A 258 14.85 -1.08 -15.65
CA LEU A 258 14.27 -0.35 -16.79
C LEU A 258 14.27 -1.18 -18.07
N GLY A 259 14.89 -2.35 -18.05
CA GLY A 259 15.17 -3.15 -19.23
C GLY A 259 16.37 -2.60 -20.02
N LYS A 260 17.05 -3.48 -20.75
CA LYS A 260 18.06 -3.07 -21.73
C LYS A 260 17.36 -2.29 -22.84
N TRP A 261 17.79 -1.06 -23.09
CA TRP A 261 17.48 -0.36 -24.32
C TRP A 261 18.18 -1.08 -25.48
N CYS A 262 17.51 -2.05 -26.10
CA CYS A 262 17.91 -2.56 -27.40
C CYS A 262 17.60 -1.48 -28.43
N TYR A 263 18.61 -0.68 -28.80
CA TYR A 263 18.59 -0.04 -30.11
C TYR A 263 18.62 -1.15 -31.15
N PHE A 264 17.49 -1.36 -31.83
CA PHE A 264 17.43 -2.09 -33.09
C PHE A 264 17.99 -1.21 -34.22
#